data_AF-K3WPT6-F1
#
_entry.id   AF-K3WPT6-F1
#
_cell.length_a   1.000
_cell.length_b   1.000
_cell.length_c   1.000
_cell.angle_alpha   90.00
_cell.angle_beta   90.00
_cell.angle_gamma   90.00
#
_symmetry.space_group_name_H-M   'P 1'
#
loop_
_entity.id
_entity.type
_entity.pdbx_description
1 polymer ?
#
loop_
_entity_poly.entity_id
_entity_poly.type
_entity_poly.pdbx_seq_one_letter_code
_entity_poly.pdbx_strand_id
1 'polypeptide(L)'
;MATAVMRRKGAGCEGVACEHTLGEQPLHLYGYLWVKPDAAVGAAQQDGDGEDDAEAKDACGKFSVVLTDTVVFKRQKPVKWLFMSKQEKGKILCKSKKKLLPGLVLQEFLAPKLYARGTKRDDTSGLVLATFAYTERSSTTGELQLVVEHLDKAGLTVLLLHRDKPALSVLQRFIPTKSGYNHTIQSVFTQENCLIRKCVNPNLIVDDKVSISQRTITFEADENEIRARDVTDKGLHQRIEKIHVEISAHLEKIVGKEIVRNVAYFKVV
;
A
#
# COMPACT_ATOMS: atom_id res chain seq x y z
N MET A 1 -35.10 3.48 -45.38
CA MET A 1 -35.40 3.07 -43.99
C MET A 1 -34.09 3.01 -43.22
N ALA A 2 -33.80 4.03 -42.41
CA ALA A 2 -32.62 4.08 -41.54
C ALA A 2 -33.07 3.84 -40.11
N THR A 3 -32.60 2.76 -39.50
CA THR A 3 -32.87 2.41 -38.10
C THR A 3 -31.94 3.23 -37.19
N ALA A 4 -32.55 4.04 -36.33
CA ALA A 4 -31.89 4.91 -35.39
C ALA A 4 -31.19 4.10 -34.28
N VAL A 5 -29.90 4.37 -34.09
CA VAL A 5 -29.12 3.90 -32.94
C VAL A 5 -29.65 4.61 -31.70
N MET A 6 -30.29 3.83 -30.83
CA MET A 6 -30.80 4.26 -29.54
C MET A 6 -29.61 4.58 -28.61
N ARG A 7 -29.18 5.85 -28.59
CA ARG A 7 -28.25 6.38 -27.59
C ARG A 7 -28.87 6.22 -26.21
N ARG A 8 -28.35 5.28 -25.40
CA ARG A 8 -28.66 5.20 -23.97
C ARG A 8 -28.20 6.49 -23.29
N LYS A 9 -29.16 7.37 -22.98
CA LYS A 9 -29.01 8.41 -21.97
C LYS A 9 -28.98 7.75 -20.59
N GLY A 10 -28.00 8.09 -19.76
CA GLY A 10 -27.97 7.72 -18.34
C GLY A 10 -26.78 6.86 -17.88
N ALA A 11 -25.55 7.17 -18.31
CA ALA A 11 -24.31 6.59 -17.76
C ALA A 11 -23.40 7.68 -17.17
N GLY A 12 -24.00 8.66 -16.49
CA GLY A 12 -23.28 9.67 -15.72
C GLY A 12 -23.42 9.34 -14.24
N CYS A 13 -22.34 8.88 -13.62
CA CYS A 13 -22.16 8.87 -12.16
C CYS A 13 -22.77 7.72 -11.32
N GLU A 14 -23.17 6.59 -11.89
CA GLU A 14 -23.36 5.37 -11.09
C GLU A 14 -22.03 4.58 -11.01
N GLY A 15 -21.44 4.49 -9.82
CA GLY A 15 -20.34 3.55 -9.51
C GLY A 15 -18.91 4.10 -9.59
N VAL A 16 -18.71 5.35 -10.03
CA VAL A 16 -17.40 6.01 -9.90
C VAL A 16 -17.31 6.59 -8.50
N ALA A 17 -16.36 6.13 -7.69
CA ALA A 17 -16.06 6.68 -6.37
C ALA A 17 -16.02 8.22 -6.45
N CYS A 18 -17.13 8.84 -6.05
CA CYS A 18 -17.38 10.27 -6.15
C CYS A 18 -16.32 10.99 -5.33
N GLU A 19 -15.62 11.96 -5.92
CA GLU A 19 -14.49 12.64 -5.27
C GLU A 19 -14.87 13.21 -3.91
N HIS A 20 -16.12 13.69 -3.78
CA HIS A 20 -16.69 14.17 -2.52
C HIS A 20 -16.70 13.13 -1.40
N THR A 21 -16.83 11.83 -1.69
CA THR A 21 -16.80 10.76 -0.67
C THR A 21 -15.39 10.33 -0.29
N LEU A 22 -14.37 10.72 -1.08
CA LEU A 22 -12.98 10.37 -0.79
C LEU A 22 -12.42 11.20 0.37
N GLY A 23 -12.88 12.45 0.50
CA GLY A 23 -12.47 13.39 1.54
C GLY A 23 -12.99 13.06 2.94
N GLU A 24 -13.97 12.16 3.08
CA GLU A 24 -14.59 11.81 4.37
C GLU A 24 -14.07 10.49 4.97
N GLN A 25 -13.31 9.72 4.19
CA GLN A 25 -12.85 8.39 4.56
C GLN A 25 -11.40 8.39 5.06
N PRO A 26 -11.00 7.44 5.94
CA PRO A 26 -9.62 7.32 6.34
C PRO A 26 -8.75 7.00 5.12
N LEU A 27 -7.65 7.74 4.96
CA LEU A 27 -6.64 7.42 3.97
C LEU A 27 -5.79 6.29 4.56
N HIS A 28 -5.70 5.18 3.83
CA HIS A 28 -4.83 4.10 4.23
C HIS A 28 -3.52 4.18 3.46
N LEU A 29 -2.40 4.32 4.18
CA LEU A 29 -1.07 4.36 3.58
C LEU A 29 -0.74 2.99 3.01
N TYR A 30 -0.59 2.99 1.70
CA TYR A 30 -0.09 1.90 0.88
C TYR A 30 1.33 2.29 0.49
N GLY A 31 2.25 2.15 1.42
CA GLY A 31 3.58 2.74 1.32
C GLY A 31 4.58 1.77 0.72
N TYR A 32 4.92 1.96 -0.56
CA TYR A 32 6.23 1.56 -1.09
C TYR A 32 7.27 2.59 -0.64
N LEU A 33 7.59 2.59 0.66
CA LEU A 33 8.55 3.50 1.26
C LEU A 33 9.97 3.06 0.85
N TRP A 34 10.45 3.52 -0.31
CA TRP A 34 11.87 3.38 -0.65
C TRP A 34 12.49 4.71 -1.07
N VAL A 35 13.58 5.01 -0.39
CA VAL A 35 14.56 6.04 -0.73
C VAL A 35 15.41 5.49 -1.88
N LYS A 36 15.59 6.29 -2.94
CA LYS A 36 16.57 6.00 -4.00
C LYS A 36 17.95 5.99 -3.33
N PRO A 37 18.73 4.90 -3.36
CA PRO A 37 20.12 5.00 -2.93
C PRO A 37 20.81 5.93 -3.92
N ASP A 38 21.32 7.06 -3.45
CA ASP A 38 22.30 7.80 -4.21
C ASP A 38 23.48 6.87 -4.47
N ALA A 39 23.80 6.72 -5.75
CA ALA A 39 25.02 6.06 -6.18
C ALA A 39 26.20 6.94 -5.76
N ALA A 40 26.64 6.79 -4.51
CA ALA A 40 27.99 6.99 -4.00
C ALA A 40 27.96 7.38 -2.51
N VAL A 41 28.12 6.41 -1.60
CA VAL A 41 29.04 6.57 -0.46
C VAL A 41 29.61 5.20 -0.14
N GLY A 42 30.93 5.12 -0.15
CA GLY A 42 31.71 3.91 0.00
C GLY A 42 31.61 3.23 1.37
N ALA A 43 32.27 2.08 1.42
CA ALA A 43 32.40 1.19 2.54
C ALA A 43 32.69 1.89 3.87
N ALA A 44 31.92 1.53 4.90
CA ALA A 44 32.41 1.47 6.27
C ALA A 44 31.64 0.37 7.02
N GLN A 45 32.39 -0.65 7.37
CA GLN A 45 32.03 -1.74 8.26
C GLN A 45 32.23 -1.24 9.70
N GLN A 46 31.27 -1.52 10.59
CA GLN A 46 31.58 -1.70 12.02
C GLN A 46 30.46 -2.49 12.70
N ASP A 47 30.89 -3.59 13.31
CA ASP A 47 30.16 -4.42 14.26
C ASP A 47 29.99 -3.68 15.60
N GLY A 48 28.91 -4.00 16.33
CA GLY A 48 28.66 -3.50 17.68
C GLY A 48 27.37 -4.06 18.26
N ASP A 49 27.49 -5.15 19.02
CA ASP A 49 26.47 -5.65 19.94
C ASP A 49 26.42 -4.76 21.20
N GLY A 50 25.23 -4.54 21.77
CA GLY A 50 25.09 -4.02 23.14
C GLY A 50 24.00 -2.97 23.33
N GLU A 51 22.88 -3.42 23.94
CA GLU A 51 22.05 -2.72 24.94
C GLU A 51 21.72 -1.23 24.78
N ASP A 52 20.44 -0.93 24.49
CA ASP A 52 19.66 0.14 25.15
C ASP A 52 18.18 0.03 24.74
N ASP A 53 17.43 -0.83 25.44
CA ASP A 53 16.03 -1.20 25.13
C ASP A 53 15.01 -0.51 26.07
N ALA A 54 15.31 0.70 26.57
CA ALA A 54 14.46 1.38 27.57
C ALA A 54 13.95 2.80 27.23
N GLU A 55 14.57 3.55 26.31
CA GLU A 55 14.19 4.97 26.07
C GLU A 55 13.35 5.25 24.81
N ALA A 56 13.09 4.25 23.96
CA ALA A 56 12.34 4.46 22.71
C ALA A 56 10.79 4.44 22.86
N LYS A 57 10.23 4.74 24.04
CA LYS A 57 8.79 4.57 24.30
C LYS A 57 7.90 5.78 23.98
N ASP A 58 8.45 6.97 23.73
CA ASP A 58 7.63 8.20 23.61
C ASP A 58 7.81 9.00 22.30
N ALA A 59 8.57 8.49 21.33
CA ALA A 59 8.75 9.16 20.02
C ALA A 59 7.71 8.74 18.95
N CYS A 60 6.58 8.13 19.35
CA CYS A 60 5.59 7.66 18.38
C CYS A 60 4.68 8.83 17.98
N GLY A 61 5.03 9.52 16.89
CA GLY A 61 4.20 10.55 16.28
C GLY A 61 2.80 10.03 15.99
N LYS A 62 1.77 10.87 16.25
CA LYS A 62 0.40 10.58 15.85
C LYS A 62 0.25 10.94 14.37
N PHE A 63 -0.18 9.99 13.56
CA PHE A 63 -0.40 10.18 12.13
C PHE A 63 -1.88 10.29 11.79
N SER A 64 -2.20 11.16 10.85
CA SER A 64 -3.55 11.35 10.30
C SER A 64 -3.91 10.31 9.22
N VAL A 65 -2.98 9.39 8.91
CA VAL A 65 -3.14 8.27 7.97
C VAL A 65 -3.29 6.95 8.73
N VAL A 66 -3.95 5.96 8.11
CA VAL A 66 -4.07 4.60 8.64
C VAL A 66 -3.04 3.67 7.98
N LEU A 67 -2.19 3.03 8.78
CA LEU A 67 -1.29 1.99 8.28
C LEU A 67 -1.99 0.64 8.35
N THR A 68 -2.02 -0.09 7.23
CA THR A 68 -2.47 -1.49 7.22
C THR A 68 -1.49 -2.40 7.94
N ASP A 69 -1.95 -3.59 8.34
CA ASP A 69 -1.04 -4.63 8.81
C ASP A 69 0.09 -4.82 7.80
N THR A 70 1.30 -4.46 8.21
CA THR A 70 2.48 -4.38 7.35
C THR A 70 3.60 -5.20 7.97
N VAL A 71 4.02 -6.26 7.29
CA VAL A 71 5.12 -7.12 7.71
C VAL A 71 6.33 -6.82 6.82
N VAL A 72 7.42 -6.40 7.46
CA VAL A 72 8.70 -6.15 6.79
C VAL A 72 9.54 -7.41 6.90
N PHE A 73 10.07 -7.85 5.77
CA PHE A 73 11.02 -8.95 5.67
C PHE A 73 12.41 -8.40 5.37
N LYS A 74 13.41 -8.90 6.09
CA LYS A 74 14.83 -8.65 5.84
C LYS A 74 15.55 -9.99 5.84
N ARG A 75 16.33 -10.26 4.79
CA ARG A 75 17.06 -11.53 4.59
C ARG A 75 16.16 -12.74 4.86
N GLN A 76 15.09 -12.89 4.08
CA GLN A 76 14.12 -14.01 4.15
C GLN A 76 13.17 -14.01 5.37
N LYS A 77 13.48 -13.28 6.44
CA LYS A 77 12.77 -13.39 7.72
C LYS A 77 11.91 -12.16 8.01
N PRO A 78 10.70 -12.34 8.56
CA PRO A 78 9.91 -11.23 9.06
C PRO A 78 10.62 -10.61 10.28
N VAL A 79 10.89 -9.30 10.21
CA VAL A 79 11.65 -8.57 11.26
C VAL A 79 10.79 -7.59 12.03
N LYS A 80 9.75 -7.04 11.40
CA LYS A 80 8.81 -6.10 12.01
C LYS A 80 7.42 -6.35 11.46
N TRP A 81 6.42 -6.17 12.32
CA TRP A 81 5.03 -6.14 11.91
C TRP A 81 4.40 -4.91 12.53
N LEU A 82 4.15 -3.93 11.68
CA LEU A 82 3.59 -2.64 12.01
C LEU A 82 2.08 -2.65 11.79
N PHE A 83 1.34 -2.04 12.71
CA PHE A 83 -0.11 -1.90 12.62
C PHE A 83 -0.56 -0.64 13.33
N MET A 84 -1.71 -0.09 12.93
CA MET A 84 -2.30 1.03 13.65
C MET A 84 -3.02 0.57 14.93
N SER A 85 -2.79 1.28 16.03
CA SER A 85 -3.51 1.05 17.29
C SER A 85 -5.01 1.31 17.10
N LYS A 86 -5.83 0.38 17.62
CA LYS A 86 -7.29 0.56 17.68
C LYS A 86 -7.72 1.46 18.84
N GLN A 87 -6.89 1.55 19.87
CA GLN A 87 -7.16 2.31 21.10
C GLN A 87 -6.65 3.75 20.98
N GLU A 88 -5.50 3.94 20.34
CA GLU A 88 -4.84 5.24 20.19
C GLU A 88 -4.82 5.64 18.71
N LYS A 89 -5.77 6.50 18.31
CA LYS A 89 -5.90 6.95 16.92
C LYS A 89 -4.59 7.55 16.41
N GLY A 90 -4.12 7.07 15.27
CA GLY A 90 -2.92 7.57 14.60
C GLY A 90 -1.60 7.01 15.14
N LYS A 91 -1.62 6.19 16.19
CA LYS A 91 -0.41 5.58 16.75
C LYS A 91 -0.06 4.30 15.98
N ILE A 92 1.18 4.20 15.51
CA ILE A 92 1.71 3.00 14.86
C ILE A 92 2.43 2.17 15.91
N LEU A 93 2.03 0.90 16.04
CA LEU A 93 2.61 -0.06 16.99
C LEU A 93 3.29 -1.20 16.23
N CYS A 94 4.25 -1.85 16.90
CA CYS A 94 4.89 -3.06 16.40
C CYS A 94 4.40 -4.28 17.19
N LYS A 95 4.03 -5.37 16.51
CA LYS A 95 3.77 -6.66 17.16
C LYS A 95 5.07 -7.20 17.77
N SER A 96 4.93 -8.02 18.81
CA SER A 96 6.06 -8.70 19.44
C SER A 96 6.68 -9.73 18.48
N LYS A 97 7.97 -10.04 18.69
CA LYS A 97 8.72 -11.03 17.89
C LYS A 97 8.00 -12.39 17.81
N LYS A 98 7.31 -12.82 18.88
CA LYS A 98 6.54 -14.07 18.93
C LYS A 98 5.41 -14.14 17.90
N LYS A 99 4.89 -13.00 17.43
CA LYS A 99 3.83 -12.91 16.41
C LYS A 99 4.37 -12.87 14.99
N LEU A 100 5.69 -12.79 14.79
CA LEU A 100 6.30 -12.74 13.46
C LEU A 100 6.44 -14.10 12.78
N LEU A 101 6.05 -15.21 13.42
CA LEU A 101 6.13 -16.53 12.79
C LEU A 101 5.27 -16.55 11.50
N PRO A 102 5.78 -17.05 10.37
CA PRO A 102 5.06 -17.02 9.09
C PRO A 102 3.65 -17.63 9.16
N GLY A 103 3.47 -18.72 9.91
CA GLY A 103 2.16 -19.33 10.14
C GLY A 103 1.17 -18.43 10.90
N LEU A 104 1.64 -17.62 11.84
CA LEU A 104 0.80 -16.66 12.57
C LEU A 104 0.46 -15.44 11.72
N VAL A 105 1.40 -14.97 10.89
CA VAL A 105 1.14 -13.93 9.89
C VAL A 105 0.06 -14.41 8.93
N LEU A 106 0.21 -15.62 8.39
CA LEU A 106 -0.78 -16.24 7.50
C LEU A 106 -2.15 -16.29 8.17
N GLN A 107 -2.24 -16.88 9.37
CA GLN A 107 -3.50 -17.01 10.09
C GLN A 107 -4.23 -15.67 10.29
N GLU A 108 -3.50 -14.61 10.66
CA GLU A 108 -4.11 -13.29 10.87
C GLU A 108 -4.54 -12.63 9.55
N PHE A 109 -3.79 -12.81 8.47
CA PHE A 109 -4.14 -12.28 7.16
C PHE A 109 -5.36 -13.00 6.56
N LEU A 110 -5.51 -14.30 6.83
CA LEU A 110 -6.70 -15.07 6.46
C LEU A 110 -7.91 -14.76 7.35
N ALA A 111 -7.73 -14.10 8.50
CA ALA A 111 -8.83 -13.84 9.43
C ALA A 111 -9.91 -12.95 8.77
N PRO A 112 -11.22 -13.26 8.91
CA PRO A 112 -12.32 -12.56 8.22
C PRO A 112 -12.54 -11.08 8.58
N LYS A 113 -11.64 -10.46 9.36
CA LYS A 113 -11.86 -9.22 10.10
C LYS A 113 -12.11 -7.96 9.25
N LEU A 114 -11.99 -8.02 7.92
CA LEU A 114 -12.05 -6.85 7.03
C LEU A 114 -13.01 -6.98 5.84
N TYR A 115 -13.74 -8.08 5.71
CA TYR A 115 -14.81 -8.18 4.70
C TYR A 115 -16.09 -7.51 5.23
N ALA A 116 -16.10 -6.18 5.21
CA ALA A 116 -17.28 -5.41 5.56
C ALA A 116 -18.39 -5.65 4.52
N ARG A 117 -19.51 -6.20 5.02
CA ARG A 117 -20.88 -6.20 4.47
C ARG A 117 -21.06 -6.72 3.04
N GLY A 118 -21.47 -7.98 2.93
CA GLY A 118 -22.33 -8.43 1.83
C GLY A 118 -21.99 -9.80 1.26
N THR A 119 -20.74 -10.24 1.36
CA THR A 119 -20.32 -11.54 0.83
C THR A 119 -20.15 -12.53 1.98
N LYS A 120 -21.22 -13.26 2.30
CA LYS A 120 -21.08 -14.61 2.87
C LYS A 120 -20.46 -15.52 1.79
N ARG A 121 -19.20 -15.28 1.43
CA ARG A 121 -18.42 -16.26 0.68
C ARG A 121 -17.60 -17.01 1.73
N ASP A 122 -18.05 -18.24 2.00
CA ASP A 122 -17.25 -19.24 2.75
C ASP A 122 -15.92 -19.52 2.03
N ASP A 123 -15.86 -19.21 0.73
CA ASP A 123 -14.67 -19.39 -0.07
C ASP A 123 -13.85 -18.10 -0.24
N THR A 124 -12.70 -18.08 0.42
CA THR A 124 -11.68 -17.02 0.35
C THR A 124 -10.70 -17.23 -0.80
N SER A 125 -10.83 -18.33 -1.57
CA SER A 125 -9.89 -18.73 -2.62
C SER A 125 -9.65 -17.66 -3.69
N GLY A 126 -10.67 -16.87 -4.04
CA GLY A 126 -10.59 -15.82 -5.06
C GLY A 126 -10.47 -14.39 -4.53
N LEU A 127 -10.31 -14.18 -3.22
CA LEU A 127 -10.20 -12.85 -2.63
C LEU A 127 -8.75 -12.39 -2.56
N VAL A 128 -8.51 -11.12 -2.86
CA VAL A 128 -7.19 -10.50 -2.70
C VAL A 128 -6.98 -10.17 -1.22
N LEU A 129 -5.97 -10.80 -0.62
CA LEU A 129 -5.73 -10.77 0.83
C LEU A 129 -4.58 -9.84 1.20
N ALA A 130 -3.56 -9.80 0.35
CA ALA A 130 -2.33 -9.10 0.62
C ALA A 130 -1.70 -8.55 -0.65
N THR A 131 -0.81 -7.58 -0.45
CA THR A 131 0.12 -7.11 -1.47
C THR A 131 1.53 -7.36 -0.97
N PHE A 132 2.35 -7.98 -1.80
CA PHE A 132 3.77 -8.16 -1.56
C PHE A 132 4.59 -7.25 -2.48
N ALA A 133 5.54 -6.55 -1.90
CA ALA A 133 6.28 -5.47 -2.54
C ALA A 133 7.78 -5.64 -2.34
N TYR A 134 8.56 -5.50 -3.40
CA TYR A 134 10.02 -5.60 -3.32
C TYR A 134 10.66 -4.90 -4.51
N THR A 135 11.98 -4.75 -4.44
CA THR A 135 12.75 -4.26 -5.57
C THR A 135 13.54 -5.39 -6.19
N GLU A 136 13.58 -5.40 -7.52
CA GLU A 136 14.33 -6.36 -8.31
C GLU A 136 15.05 -5.61 -9.43
N ARG A 137 16.23 -6.07 -9.84
CA ARG A 137 16.90 -5.51 -11.01
C ARG A 137 16.30 -6.13 -12.27
N SER A 138 15.84 -5.28 -13.18
CA SER A 138 15.42 -5.71 -14.51
C SER A 138 16.57 -6.45 -15.19
N SER A 139 16.31 -7.65 -15.70
CA SER A 139 17.27 -8.40 -16.50
C SER A 139 17.58 -7.71 -17.83
N THR A 140 16.65 -6.90 -18.34
CA THR A 140 16.77 -6.21 -19.63
C THR A 140 17.49 -4.87 -19.50
N THR A 141 17.09 -4.03 -18.54
CA THR A 141 17.65 -2.66 -18.41
C THR A 141 18.73 -2.54 -17.33
N GLY A 142 18.85 -3.53 -16.44
CA GLY A 142 19.73 -3.47 -15.27
C GLY A 142 19.26 -2.51 -14.16
N GLU A 143 18.17 -1.77 -14.41
CA GLU A 143 17.60 -0.79 -13.49
C GLU A 143 16.83 -1.48 -12.37
N LEU A 144 16.83 -0.85 -11.20
CA LEU A 144 16.05 -1.31 -10.05
C LEU A 144 14.58 -0.95 -10.28
N GLN A 145 13.72 -1.96 -10.32
CA GLN A 145 12.28 -1.83 -10.51
C GLN A 145 11.53 -2.24 -9.25
N LEU A 146 10.42 -1.55 -8.97
CA LEU A 146 9.50 -1.93 -7.91
C LEU A 146 8.54 -2.99 -8.47
N VAL A 147 8.54 -4.17 -7.86
CA VAL A 147 7.62 -5.25 -8.17
C VAL A 147 6.54 -5.30 -7.10
N VAL A 148 5.30 -5.45 -7.57
CA VAL A 148 4.10 -5.50 -6.76
C VAL A 148 3.31 -6.73 -7.15
N GLU A 149 3.07 -7.59 -6.17
CA GLU A 149 2.26 -8.80 -6.34
C GLU A 149 1.02 -8.72 -5.44
N HIS A 150 -0.15 -8.91 -6.03
CA HIS A 150 -1.39 -9.06 -5.28
C HIS A 150 -1.71 -10.53 -5.08
N LEU A 151 -1.96 -10.92 -3.85
CA LEU A 151 -1.98 -12.32 -3.43
C LEU A 151 -3.36 -12.73 -2.92
N ASP A 152 -3.85 -13.85 -3.43
CA ASP A 152 -4.94 -14.61 -2.81
C ASP A 152 -4.41 -15.52 -1.69
N LYS A 153 -5.28 -16.39 -1.19
CA LYS A 153 -4.94 -17.38 -0.17
C LYS A 153 -3.79 -18.29 -0.60
N ALA A 154 -3.80 -18.78 -1.83
CA ALA A 154 -2.80 -19.72 -2.32
C ALA A 154 -1.44 -19.02 -2.46
N GLY A 155 -1.41 -17.87 -3.13
CA GLY A 155 -0.22 -17.05 -3.31
C GLY A 155 0.38 -16.60 -1.98
N LEU A 156 -0.45 -16.20 -1.02
CA LEU A 156 0.00 -15.81 0.32
C LEU A 156 0.59 -17.00 1.09
N THR A 157 0.00 -18.18 0.98
CA THR A 157 0.50 -19.40 1.63
C THR A 157 1.86 -19.79 1.06
N VAL A 158 1.98 -19.82 -0.27
CA VAL A 158 3.24 -20.10 -0.96
C VAL A 158 4.30 -19.07 -0.57
N LEU A 159 3.98 -17.77 -0.61
CA LEU A 159 4.90 -16.70 -0.22
C LEU A 159 5.44 -16.92 1.20
N LEU A 160 4.57 -17.16 2.18
CA LEU A 160 4.96 -17.19 3.58
C LEU A 160 5.69 -18.48 3.97
N LEU A 161 5.28 -19.63 3.44
CA LEU A 161 5.76 -20.94 3.89
C LEU A 161 6.82 -21.58 2.99
N HIS A 162 6.84 -21.23 1.70
CA HIS A 162 7.61 -21.98 0.70
C HIS A 162 8.53 -21.11 -0.15
N ARG A 163 8.17 -19.84 -0.36
CA ARG A 163 8.91 -18.94 -1.25
C ARG A 163 10.03 -18.22 -0.52
N ASP A 164 11.20 -18.22 -1.16
CA ASP A 164 12.26 -17.28 -0.85
C ASP A 164 11.82 -15.85 -1.19
N LYS A 165 12.05 -14.97 -0.24
CA LYS A 165 11.73 -13.54 -0.24
C LYS A 165 12.99 -12.75 -0.57
N PRO A 166 12.88 -11.64 -1.31
CA PRO A 166 14.01 -10.76 -1.55
C PRO A 166 14.68 -10.26 -0.26
N ALA A 167 15.89 -9.72 -0.40
CA ALA A 167 16.69 -9.23 0.72
C ALA A 167 15.93 -8.22 1.59
N LEU A 168 15.06 -7.42 0.96
CA LEU A 168 14.18 -6.46 1.61
C LEU A 168 12.85 -6.42 0.86
N SER A 169 11.76 -6.71 1.58
CA SER A 169 10.42 -6.76 1.00
C SER A 169 9.35 -6.49 2.04
N VAL A 170 8.18 -6.08 1.60
CA VAL A 170 7.07 -5.68 2.47
C VAL A 170 5.82 -6.43 2.05
N LEU A 171 5.16 -7.07 3.01
CA LEU A 171 3.83 -7.64 2.85
C LEU A 171 2.83 -6.75 3.57
N GLN A 172 1.88 -6.18 2.85
CA GLN A 172 0.80 -5.39 3.41
C GLN A 172 -0.53 -6.09 3.23
N ARG A 173 -1.42 -5.98 4.21
CA ARG A 173 -2.78 -6.45 4.04
C ARG A 173 -3.47 -5.63 2.95
N PHE A 174 -4.14 -6.32 2.03
CA PHE A 174 -4.89 -5.69 0.96
C PHE A 174 -6.13 -5.00 1.53
N ILE A 175 -6.50 -3.87 0.92
CA ILE A 175 -7.65 -3.09 1.33
C ILE A 175 -8.63 -3.01 0.15
N PRO A 176 -9.80 -3.66 0.27
CA PRO A 176 -10.83 -3.50 -0.74
C PRO A 176 -11.39 -2.08 -0.69
N THR A 177 -11.61 -1.51 -1.86
CA THR A 177 -12.24 -0.22 -2.05
C THR A 177 -13.77 -0.38 -2.08
N LYS A 178 -14.51 0.62 -1.58
CA LYS A 178 -15.99 0.58 -1.57
C LYS A 178 -16.63 0.46 -2.95
N SER A 179 -15.95 0.93 -3.99
CA SER A 179 -16.47 0.89 -5.37
C SER A 179 -16.48 -0.52 -5.99
N GLY A 180 -15.84 -1.51 -5.36
CA GLY A 180 -15.65 -2.84 -5.96
C GLY A 180 -14.54 -2.91 -7.03
N TYR A 181 -14.15 -1.76 -7.59
CA TYR A 181 -12.97 -1.60 -8.46
C TYR A 181 -11.75 -1.17 -7.66
N ASN A 182 -10.61 -1.82 -7.89
CA ASN A 182 -9.38 -1.40 -7.24
C ASN A 182 -8.99 -0.01 -7.72
N HIS A 183 -8.68 0.88 -6.79
CA HIS A 183 -8.13 2.19 -7.14
C HIS A 183 -7.09 2.61 -6.13
N THR A 184 -6.09 3.34 -6.58
CA THR A 184 -4.97 3.81 -5.79
C THR A 184 -4.82 5.30 -6.04
N ILE A 185 -4.47 6.07 -5.01
CA ILE A 185 -4.07 7.46 -5.14
C ILE A 185 -2.56 7.50 -4.95
N GLN A 186 -1.82 8.01 -5.92
CA GLN A 186 -0.40 8.29 -5.78
C GLN A 186 -0.22 9.77 -5.46
N SER A 187 0.64 10.07 -4.52
CA SER A 187 1.14 11.41 -4.28
C SER A 187 2.65 11.46 -4.48
N VAL A 188 3.11 12.56 -5.04
CA VAL A 188 4.53 12.92 -5.16
C VAL A 188 4.70 14.27 -4.48
N PHE A 189 5.26 14.23 -3.28
CA PHE A 189 5.50 15.38 -2.44
C PHE A 189 6.95 15.83 -2.54
N THR A 190 7.15 17.13 -2.67
CA THR A 190 8.39 17.87 -2.47
C THR A 190 8.09 19.05 -1.53
N GLN A 191 9.11 19.83 -1.17
CA GLN A 191 8.89 21.03 -0.35
C GLN A 191 8.08 22.12 -1.07
N GLU A 192 8.11 22.12 -2.40
CA GLU A 192 7.48 23.15 -3.23
C GLU A 192 6.09 22.75 -3.72
N ASN A 193 5.84 21.45 -3.90
CA ASN A 193 4.61 20.95 -4.50
C ASN A 193 4.20 19.56 -3.99
N CYS A 194 2.91 19.27 -4.14
CA CYS A 194 2.35 17.93 -3.93
C CYS A 194 1.46 17.56 -5.12
N LEU A 195 1.99 16.74 -6.03
CA LEU A 195 1.22 16.21 -7.16
C LEU A 195 0.43 15.00 -6.69
N ILE A 196 -0.87 14.95 -6.98
CA ILE A 196 -1.76 13.87 -6.53
C ILE A 196 -2.56 13.34 -7.72
N ARG A 197 -2.40 12.04 -8.00
CA ARG A 197 -3.06 11.34 -9.10
C ARG A 197 -3.84 10.15 -8.57
N LYS A 198 -4.96 9.81 -9.20
CA LYS A 198 -5.77 8.63 -8.93
C LYS A 198 -5.75 7.71 -10.15
N CYS A 199 -5.53 6.42 -9.91
CA CYS A 199 -5.62 5.37 -10.91
C CYS A 199 -6.69 4.36 -10.49
N VAL A 200 -7.58 4.01 -11.41
CA VAL A 200 -8.71 3.09 -11.18
C VAL A 200 -8.59 1.93 -12.16
N ASN A 201 -8.57 0.70 -11.65
CA ASN A 201 -8.61 -0.49 -12.47
C ASN A 201 -9.99 -0.65 -13.14
N PRO A 202 -10.06 -1.00 -14.43
CA PRO A 202 -11.33 -1.13 -15.15
C PRO A 202 -12.12 -2.41 -14.81
N ASN A 203 -11.48 -3.41 -14.17
CA ASN A 203 -12.10 -4.67 -13.82
C ASN A 203 -12.54 -4.67 -12.35
N LEU A 204 -13.65 -5.36 -12.07
CA LEU A 204 -14.10 -5.59 -10.69
C LEU A 204 -13.11 -6.50 -9.96
N ILE A 205 -12.78 -6.18 -8.70
CA ILE A 205 -11.89 -7.00 -7.86
C ILE A 205 -12.42 -8.43 -7.71
N VAL A 206 -13.75 -8.60 -7.80
CA VAL A 206 -14.43 -9.90 -7.60
C VAL A 206 -14.60 -10.71 -8.88
N ASP A 207 -14.26 -10.16 -10.05
CA ASP A 207 -14.40 -10.86 -11.34
C ASP A 207 -13.35 -11.95 -11.46
N ASP A 208 -13.76 -13.22 -11.28
CA ASP A 208 -12.90 -14.40 -11.29
C ASP A 208 -12.52 -14.88 -12.69
N LYS A 209 -13.11 -14.29 -13.74
CA LYS A 209 -12.71 -14.53 -15.13
C LYS A 209 -11.45 -13.78 -15.51
N VAL A 210 -11.10 -12.76 -14.74
CA VAL A 210 -9.90 -11.93 -14.92
C VAL A 210 -8.89 -12.31 -13.85
N SER A 211 -7.62 -12.43 -14.25
CA SER A 211 -6.55 -12.75 -13.29
C SER A 211 -6.46 -11.72 -12.17
N ILE A 212 -6.00 -12.13 -10.98
CA ILE A 212 -5.81 -11.22 -9.85
C ILE A 212 -4.98 -10.02 -10.25
N SER A 213 -3.85 -10.24 -10.93
CA SER A 213 -2.98 -9.17 -11.42
C SER A 213 -3.76 -8.15 -12.25
N GLN A 214 -4.48 -8.60 -13.28
CA GLN A 214 -5.20 -7.70 -14.20
C GLN A 214 -6.36 -6.93 -13.55
N ARG A 215 -7.01 -7.48 -12.52
CA ARG A 215 -8.11 -6.79 -11.80
C ARG A 215 -7.66 -5.96 -10.60
N THR A 216 -6.36 -5.97 -10.28
CA THR A 216 -5.80 -5.20 -9.17
C THR A 216 -4.73 -4.21 -9.59
N ILE A 217 -4.13 -4.35 -10.76
CA ILE A 217 -3.06 -3.45 -11.24
C ILE A 217 -3.54 -1.99 -11.31
N THR A 218 -2.68 -1.04 -10.90
CA THR A 218 -2.95 0.41 -10.96
C THR A 218 -1.77 1.17 -11.56
N PHE A 219 -0.97 1.85 -10.74
CA PHE A 219 0.23 2.59 -11.18
C PHE A 219 1.39 1.67 -11.59
N GLU A 220 1.23 0.37 -11.38
CA GLU A 220 2.15 -0.67 -11.80
C GLU A 220 1.98 -1.05 -13.29
N ALA A 221 0.87 -0.66 -13.92
CA ALA A 221 0.63 -0.87 -15.34
C ALA A 221 1.33 0.19 -16.20
N ASP A 222 1.52 -0.11 -17.49
CA ASP A 222 1.87 0.89 -18.49
C ASP A 222 0.75 1.95 -18.58
N GLU A 223 1.11 3.22 -18.75
CA GLU A 223 0.14 4.33 -18.86
C GLU A 223 -0.83 4.16 -20.06
N ASN A 224 -0.42 3.39 -21.06
CA ASN A 224 -1.26 3.02 -22.20
C ASN A 224 -2.35 2.00 -21.84
N GLU A 225 -2.14 1.19 -20.80
CA GLU A 225 -3.09 0.17 -20.34
C GLU A 225 -4.10 0.76 -19.35
N ILE A 226 -3.65 1.59 -18.40
CA ILE A 226 -4.52 2.22 -17.39
C ILE A 226 -4.14 3.68 -17.20
N ARG A 227 -5.11 4.58 -17.41
CA ARG A 227 -4.91 6.03 -17.27
C ARG A 227 -5.14 6.52 -15.85
N ALA A 228 -4.10 7.13 -15.28
CA ALA A 228 -4.23 7.96 -14.09
C ALA A 228 -4.86 9.32 -14.43
N ARG A 229 -5.50 9.94 -13.44
CA ARG A 229 -6.08 11.30 -13.54
C ARG A 229 -5.67 12.12 -12.33
N ASP A 230 -5.54 13.42 -12.51
CA ASP A 230 -5.30 14.32 -11.39
C ASP A 230 -6.50 14.33 -10.45
N VAL A 231 -6.22 14.39 -9.16
CA VAL A 231 -7.26 14.62 -8.15
C VAL A 231 -7.54 16.12 -8.10
N THR A 232 -8.82 16.52 -8.09
CA THR A 232 -9.20 17.93 -8.03
C THR A 232 -9.76 18.36 -6.67
N ASP A 233 -10.06 17.38 -5.81
CA ASP A 233 -10.58 17.63 -4.47
C ASP A 233 -9.54 18.29 -3.56
N LYS A 234 -9.76 19.57 -3.24
CA LYS A 234 -8.86 20.38 -2.42
C LYS A 234 -8.74 19.88 -0.99
N GLY A 235 -9.82 19.32 -0.42
CA GLY A 235 -9.81 18.79 0.95
C GLY A 235 -8.88 17.58 1.07
N LEU A 236 -8.95 16.66 0.11
CA LEU A 236 -8.08 15.51 -0.01
C LEU A 236 -6.62 15.93 -0.25
N HIS A 237 -6.38 16.96 -1.05
CA HIS A 237 -5.03 17.50 -1.25
C HIS A 237 -4.42 17.97 0.07
N GLN A 238 -5.11 18.84 0.80
CA GLN A 238 -4.65 19.34 2.10
C GLN A 238 -4.40 18.20 3.10
N ARG A 239 -5.26 17.16 3.09
CA ARG A 239 -5.07 15.98 3.94
C ARG A 239 -3.83 15.18 3.56
N ILE A 240 -3.58 14.93 2.28
CA ILE A 240 -2.41 14.19 1.80
C ILE A 240 -1.12 14.98 2.06
N GLU A 241 -1.12 16.28 1.80
CA GLU A 241 0.00 17.17 2.11
C GLU A 241 0.34 17.14 3.60
N LYS A 242 -0.68 17.25 4.47
CA LYS A 242 -0.50 17.14 5.92
C LYS A 242 0.13 15.80 6.32
N ILE A 243 -0.31 14.69 5.71
CA ILE A 243 0.28 13.37 5.96
C ILE A 243 1.76 13.34 5.55
N HIS A 244 2.13 13.94 4.41
CA HIS A 244 3.52 14.03 4.01
C HIS A 244 4.37 14.83 4.99
N VAL A 245 3.87 15.97 5.46
CA VAL A 245 4.56 16.78 6.47
C VAL A 245 4.74 15.99 7.78
N GLU A 246 3.71 15.28 8.25
CA GLU A 246 3.78 14.42 9.43
C GLU A 246 4.83 13.30 9.27
N ILE A 247 4.85 12.63 8.10
CA ILE A 247 5.81 11.56 7.80
C ILE A 247 7.24 12.12 7.70
N SER A 248 7.44 13.22 6.97
CA SER A 248 8.76 13.84 6.79
C SER A 248 9.33 14.30 8.12
N ALA A 249 8.56 15.03 8.93
CA ALA A 249 9.00 15.50 10.24
C ALA A 249 9.33 14.35 11.20
N HIS A 250 8.64 13.21 11.08
CA HIS A 250 8.97 12.03 11.88
C HIS A 250 10.25 11.34 11.39
N LEU A 251 10.40 11.14 10.09
CA LEU A 251 11.57 10.49 9.51
C LEU A 251 12.84 11.33 9.65
N GLU A 252 12.74 12.66 9.53
CA GLU A 252 13.84 13.59 9.77
C GLU A 252 14.42 13.44 11.18
N LYS A 253 13.56 13.29 12.20
CA LYS A 253 14.00 13.07 13.58
C LYS A 253 14.74 11.75 13.78
N ILE A 254 14.41 10.73 12.99
CA ILE A 254 15.00 9.39 13.11
C ILE A 254 16.28 9.28 12.28
N VAL A 255 16.24 9.77 11.04
CA VAL A 255 17.31 9.61 10.05
C VAL A 255 18.34 10.75 10.15
N GLY A 256 17.95 11.89 10.71
CA GLY A 256 18.78 13.09 10.77
C GLY A 256 18.98 13.75 9.40
N LYS A 257 18.09 13.47 8.44
CA LYS A 257 18.15 13.99 7.07
C LYS A 257 16.80 14.49 6.62
N GLU A 258 16.82 15.63 5.93
CA GLU A 258 15.67 16.25 5.28
C GLU A 258 15.12 15.38 4.15
N ILE A 259 13.78 15.27 4.07
CA ILE A 259 13.12 14.57 2.97
C ILE A 259 12.81 15.55 1.85
N VAL A 260 13.63 15.50 0.79
CA VAL A 260 13.44 16.32 -0.41
C VAL A 260 12.31 15.86 -1.31
N ARG A 261 12.01 14.55 -1.31
CA ARG A 261 10.96 13.94 -2.12
C ARG A 261 10.38 12.70 -1.46
N ASN A 262 9.05 12.61 -1.43
CA ASN A 262 8.32 11.48 -0.89
C ASN A 262 7.23 11.02 -1.87
N VAL A 263 7.22 9.74 -2.22
CA VAL A 263 6.16 9.14 -3.02
C VAL A 263 5.36 8.20 -2.12
N ALA A 264 4.07 8.48 -1.98
CA ALA A 264 3.17 7.63 -1.20
C ALA A 264 2.01 7.18 -2.08
N TYR A 265 1.45 6.03 -1.72
CA TYR A 265 0.22 5.55 -2.32
C TYR A 265 -0.82 5.39 -1.23
N PHE A 266 -2.08 5.63 -1.58
CA PHE A 266 -3.20 5.57 -0.65
C PHE A 266 -4.36 4.78 -1.22
N LYS A 267 -5.06 4.10 -0.32
CA LYS A 267 -6.41 3.57 -0.55
C LYS A 267 -7.41 4.41 0.23
N VAL A 268 -8.57 4.61 -0.37
CA VAL A 268 -9.71 5.26 0.28
C VAL A 268 -10.79 4.21 0.52
N VAL A 269 -11.19 4.07 1.78
CA VAL A 269 -12.05 2.98 2.25
C VAL A 269 -13.43 3.42 2.61
#